data_AF-A0A2G9XJ84-F1
#
_entry.id   AF-A0A2G9XJ84-F1
#
_cell.length_a   1.000
_cell.length_b   1.000
_cell.length_c   1.000
_cell.angle_alpha   90.00
_cell.angle_beta   90.00
_cell.angle_gamma   90.00
#
_symmetry.space_group_name_H-M   'P 1'
#
loop_
_entity.id
_entity.type
_entity.pdbx_description
1 polymer ?
#
loop_
_entity_poly.entity_id
_entity_poly.type
_entity_poly.pdbx_seq_one_letter_code
_entity_poly.pdbx_strand_id
1 'polypeptide(L)'
;DCPQCDKGGECRLQELVCEHKIEKAEYDAFREDKKGAYATPLIRYWELRCVVCGRCVHACREISGRAAIDTAGSGFETRIAATDLSDCISCGECLSLC
;
A
#
# COMPACT_ATOMS: atom_id res chain seq x y z
N ASP A 1 3.46 7.14 -11.43
CA ASP A 1 4.84 6.88 -10.95
C ASP A 1 5.39 5.48 -11.23
N CYS A 2 4.94 4.77 -12.27
CA CYS A 2 5.45 3.43 -12.58
C CYS A 2 6.98 3.36 -12.78
N PRO A 3 7.63 4.30 -13.51
CA PRO A 3 9.09 4.24 -13.74
C PRO A 3 9.95 4.49 -12.49
N GLN A 4 9.36 5.06 -11.42
CA GLN A 4 10.04 5.40 -10.16
C GLN A 4 9.58 4.48 -9.00
N CYS A 5 8.77 3.47 -9.31
CA CYS A 5 8.24 2.54 -8.35
C CYS A 5 9.13 1.30 -8.29
N ASP A 6 9.50 0.88 -7.08
CA ASP A 6 10.35 -0.30 -6.87
C ASP A 6 9.66 -1.59 -7.33
N LYS A 7 8.33 -1.59 -7.37
CA LYS A 7 7.49 -2.68 -7.91
C LYS A 7 7.16 -2.53 -9.39
N GLY A 8 7.69 -1.52 -10.08
CA GLY A 8 7.45 -1.32 -11.51
C GLY A 8 7.90 -2.54 -12.32
N GLY A 9 7.02 -3.06 -13.18
CA GLY A 9 7.29 -4.25 -13.99
C GLY A 9 6.81 -5.56 -13.35
N GLU A 10 6.73 -5.64 -12.02
CA GLU A 10 6.21 -6.81 -11.27
C GLU A 10 4.94 -6.50 -10.46
N CYS A 11 4.36 -5.30 -10.65
CA CYS A 11 3.20 -4.86 -9.90
C CYS A 11 1.92 -5.55 -10.39
N ARG A 12 1.19 -6.23 -9.48
CA ARG A 12 -0.09 -6.89 -9.81
C ARG A 12 -1.13 -5.93 -10.40
N LEU A 13 -1.13 -4.67 -9.99
CA LEU A 13 -2.03 -3.66 -10.58
C LEU A 13 -1.71 -3.42 -12.06
N GLN A 14 -0.43 -3.35 -12.43
CA GLN A 14 -0.02 -3.18 -13.83
C GLN A 14 -0.40 -4.41 -14.65
N GLU A 15 -0.21 -5.61 -14.09
CA GLU A 15 -0.60 -6.86 -14.73
C GLU A 15 -2.11 -6.89 -15.02
N LEU A 16 -2.95 -6.56 -14.02
CA LEU A 16 -4.41 -6.51 -14.19
C LEU A 16 -4.85 -5.48 -15.24
N VAL A 17 -4.21 -4.31 -15.27
CA VAL A 17 -4.47 -3.28 -16.29
C VAL A 17 -4.20 -3.81 -17.70
N CYS A 18 -3.09 -4.52 -17.89
CA CYS A 18 -2.74 -5.15 -19.16
C CYS A 18 -3.68 -6.30 -19.51
N GLU A 19 -3.99 -7.17 -18.55
CA GLU A 19 -4.88 -8.33 -18.71
C GLU A 19 -6.28 -7.90 -19.15
N HIS A 20 -6.82 -6.86 -18.53
CA HIS A 20 -8.14 -6.31 -18.86
C HIS A 20 -8.12 -5.27 -19.99
N LYS A 21 -6.95 -5.02 -20.61
CA LYS A 21 -6.78 -4.07 -21.72
C LYS A 21 -7.31 -2.67 -21.41
N ILE A 22 -7.05 -2.18 -20.20
CA ILE A 22 -7.47 -0.85 -19.77
C ILE A 22 -6.47 0.17 -20.34
N GLU A 23 -6.90 0.94 -21.34
CA GLU A 23 -6.03 1.90 -22.03
C GLU A 23 -6.07 3.31 -21.42
N LYS A 24 -7.20 3.70 -20.82
CA LYS A 24 -7.39 5.02 -20.24
C LYS A 24 -8.27 4.97 -18.99
N ALA A 25 -7.97 5.83 -18.03
CA ALA A 25 -8.87 6.13 -16.93
C ALA A 25 -9.94 7.12 -17.42
N GLU A 26 -11.20 6.86 -17.12
CA GLU A 26 -12.32 7.77 -17.48
C GLU A 26 -12.38 9.00 -16.57
N TYR A 27 -11.80 8.91 -15.38
CA TYR A 27 -11.83 9.95 -14.37
C TYR A 27 -10.41 10.29 -13.93
N ASP A 28 -10.14 11.59 -13.77
CA ASP A 28 -8.92 12.05 -13.13
C ASP A 28 -8.99 11.75 -11.63
N ALA A 29 -7.96 11.06 -11.14
CA ALA A 29 -7.80 10.85 -9.71
C ALA A 29 -7.34 12.17 -9.07
N PHE A 30 -8.23 12.85 -8.35
CA PHE A 30 -7.81 13.91 -7.45
C PHE A 30 -6.95 13.29 -6.35
N ARG A 31 -5.66 13.60 -6.35
CA ARG A 31 -4.70 13.16 -5.33
C ARG A 31 -4.05 14.38 -4.75
N GLU A 32 -4.53 14.79 -3.58
CA GLU A 32 -3.71 15.67 -2.73
C GLU A 32 -2.42 14.95 -2.39
N ASP A 33 -1.30 15.66 -2.47
CA ASP A 33 -0.02 15.21 -1.92
C ASP A 33 -0.12 15.16 -0.39
N LYS A 34 -0.77 14.12 0.13
CA LYS A 34 -0.84 13.88 1.57
C LYS A 34 0.48 13.28 2.04
N LYS A 35 1.19 14.02 2.87
CA LYS A 35 2.39 13.54 3.57
C LYS A 35 1.93 12.79 4.83
N GLY A 36 1.68 11.49 4.69
CA GLY A 36 1.11 10.68 5.76
C GLY A 36 1.54 9.21 5.75
N ALA A 37 2.78 8.89 5.37
CA ALA A 37 3.28 7.53 5.38
C ALA A 37 4.06 7.17 6.66
N TYR A 38 3.99 5.90 7.05
CA TYR A 38 4.92 5.35 8.03
C TYR A 38 6.23 4.93 7.36
N ALA A 39 7.32 5.04 8.10
CA ALA A 39 8.60 4.49 7.70
C ALA A 39 9.23 3.83 8.92
N THR A 40 9.74 2.62 8.72
CA THR A 40 10.69 1.99 9.64
C THR A 40 12.08 2.10 9.01
N PRO A 41 13.17 1.77 9.73
CA PRO A 41 14.50 1.75 9.14
C PRO A 41 14.64 0.87 7.88
N LEU A 42 13.78 -0.14 7.73
CA LEU A 42 13.85 -1.12 6.63
C LEU A 42 12.72 -0.99 5.60
N ILE A 43 11.60 -0.34 5.96
CA ILE A 43 10.40 -0.30 5.13
C ILE A 43 9.93 1.14 5.01
N ARG A 44 9.79 1.61 3.77
CA ARG A 44 9.17 2.90 3.44
C ARG A 44 7.85 2.66 2.73
N TYR A 45 6.79 3.27 3.24
CA TYR A 45 5.47 3.21 2.63
C TYR A 45 5.22 4.47 1.77
N TRP A 46 4.55 4.29 0.63
CA TRP A 46 4.16 5.37 -0.28
C TRP A 46 2.63 5.33 -0.48
N GLU A 47 1.93 6.20 0.24
CA GLU A 47 0.47 6.18 0.30
C GLU A 47 -0.21 6.35 -1.07
N LEU A 48 0.31 7.25 -1.91
CA LEU A 48 -0.23 7.49 -3.26
C LEU A 48 -0.08 6.31 -4.23
N ARG A 49 0.76 5.33 -3.89
CA ARG A 49 0.92 4.10 -4.69
C ARG A 49 -0.03 2.99 -4.21
N CYS A 50 -0.59 3.11 -3.00
CA CYS A 50 -1.49 2.13 -2.44
C CYS A 50 -2.90 2.25 -3.03
N VAL A 51 -3.53 1.12 -3.30
CA VAL A 51 -4.95 1.02 -3.69
C VAL A 51 -5.86 0.60 -2.53
N VAL A 52 -5.32 0.58 -1.31
CA VAL A 52 -6.05 0.26 -0.07
C VAL A 52 -6.74 -1.12 -0.12
N CYS A 53 -6.09 -2.11 -0.73
CA CYS A 53 -6.65 -3.46 -0.87
C CYS A 53 -6.68 -4.28 0.45
N GLY A 54 -6.04 -3.80 1.52
CA GLY A 54 -6.02 -4.45 2.84
C GLY A 54 -5.11 -5.68 2.95
N ARG A 55 -4.49 -6.17 1.87
CA ARG A 55 -3.62 -7.37 1.89
C ARG A 55 -2.49 -7.27 2.90
N CYS A 56 -1.83 -6.11 2.98
CA CYS A 56 -0.74 -5.87 3.92
C CYS A 56 -1.20 -5.90 5.40
N VAL A 57 -2.38 -5.36 5.70
CA VAL A 57 -2.99 -5.40 7.04
C VAL A 57 -3.33 -6.84 7.41
N HIS A 58 -3.91 -7.60 6.48
CA HIS A 58 -4.21 -9.01 6.70
C HIS A 58 -2.94 -9.85 6.93
N ALA A 59 -1.87 -9.61 6.16
CA ALA A 59 -0.57 -10.24 6.38
C ALA A 59 -0.01 -9.93 7.77
N CYS A 60 -0.07 -8.66 8.18
CA CYS A 60 0.43 -8.24 9.48
C CYS A 60 -0.30 -8.97 10.61
N ARG A 61 -1.64 -9.07 10.51
CA ARG A 61 -2.50 -9.73 11.50
C ARG A 61 -2.40 -11.24 11.50
N GLU A 62 -2.67 -11.89 10.36
CA GLU A 62 -2.86 -13.34 10.33
C GLU A 62 -1.55 -14.11 10.19
N ILE A 63 -0.59 -13.58 9.44
CA ILE A 63 0.67 -14.29 9.18
C ILE A 63 1.68 -13.96 10.27
N SER A 64 1.87 -12.67 10.57
CA SER A 64 2.84 -12.26 11.60
C SER A 64 2.25 -12.27 13.01
N GLY A 65 0.93 -12.35 13.18
CA GLY A 65 0.27 -12.29 14.48
C GLY A 65 0.32 -10.90 15.13
N ARG A 66 0.44 -9.84 14.33
CA ARG A 66 0.75 -8.47 14.78
C ARG A 66 -0.28 -7.45 14.34
N ALA A 67 -0.32 -6.32 15.03
CA ALA A 67 -1.28 -5.24 14.75
C ALA A 67 -0.58 -3.89 14.56
N ALA A 68 0.56 -3.88 13.85
CA ALA A 68 1.39 -2.70 13.68
C ALA A 68 0.85 -1.69 12.64
N ILE A 69 0.02 -2.15 11.72
CA ILE A 69 -0.64 -1.33 10.68
C ILE A 69 -2.12 -1.68 10.58
N ASP A 70 -2.95 -0.69 10.24
CA ASP A 70 -4.37 -0.88 9.97
C ASP A 70 -4.89 0.14 8.96
N THR A 71 -6.15 -0.02 8.55
CA THR A 71 -6.86 0.96 7.74
C THR A 71 -7.36 2.10 8.62
N ALA A 72 -7.07 3.34 8.23
CA ALA A 72 -7.48 4.55 8.93
C ALA A 72 -8.15 5.54 7.97
N GLY A 73 -8.91 6.48 8.52
CA GLY A 73 -9.68 7.45 7.73
C GLY A 73 -11.00 6.88 7.23
N SER A 74 -11.69 7.65 6.38
CA SER A 74 -12.97 7.26 5.80
C SER A 74 -13.17 7.91 4.43
N GLY A 75 -13.99 7.30 3.57
CA GLY A 75 -14.25 7.80 2.22
C GLY A 75 -12.95 7.99 1.41
N PHE A 76 -12.77 9.17 0.81
CA PHE A 76 -11.58 9.52 0.04
C PHE A 76 -10.29 9.64 0.88
N GLU A 77 -10.40 9.72 2.20
CA GLU A 77 -9.24 9.81 3.10
C GLU A 77 -8.79 8.45 3.64
N THR A 78 -9.40 7.37 3.15
CA THR A 78 -9.04 6.01 3.59
C THR A 78 -7.62 5.68 3.15
N ARG A 79 -6.80 5.25 4.11
CA ARG A 79 -5.39 4.93 3.90
C ARG A 79 -4.92 3.84 4.85
N ILE A 80 -3.85 3.16 4.49
CA ILE A 80 -3.13 2.31 5.45
C ILE A 80 -2.24 3.19 6.31
N ALA A 81 -2.39 3.09 7.62
CA ALA A 81 -1.63 3.85 8.61
C ALA A 81 -0.98 2.91 9.62
N ALA A 82 0.10 3.36 10.24
CA ALA A 82 0.63 2.68 11.40
C ALA A 82 -0.27 2.93 12.61
N THR A 83 -0.56 1.87 13.34
CA THR A 83 -1.30 1.88 14.61
C THR A 83 -0.32 1.89 15.77
N ASP A 84 0.56 0.90 15.81
CA ASP A 84 1.65 0.80 16.79
C ASP A 84 2.91 0.22 16.13
N LEU A 85 3.84 1.09 15.73
CA LEU A 85 5.09 0.65 15.13
C LEU A 85 6.01 -0.10 16.11
N SER A 86 5.79 0.00 17.42
CA SER A 86 6.58 -0.75 18.39
C SER A 86 6.31 -2.26 18.32
N ASP A 87 5.12 -2.65 17.84
CA ASP A 87 4.79 -4.04 17.53
C ASP A 87 5.43 -4.51 16.20
N CYS A 88 5.93 -3.62 15.35
CA CYS A 88 6.56 -4.03 14.09
C CYS A 88 7.96 -4.64 14.31
N ILE A 89 8.15 -5.91 13.96
CA ILE A 89 9.47 -6.60 13.97
C ILE A 89 10.17 -6.62 12.61
N SER A 90 9.68 -5.85 11.64
CA SER A 90 10.25 -5.81 10.29
C SER A 90 10.36 -7.17 9.61
N CYS A 91 9.37 -8.05 9.81
CA CYS A 91 9.29 -9.38 9.17
C CYS A 91 9.12 -9.32 7.64
N GLY A 92 8.70 -8.19 7.07
CA GLY A 92 8.61 -7.98 5.62
C GLY A 92 7.36 -8.56 4.94
N GLU A 93 6.50 -9.29 5.66
CA GLU A 93 5.33 -9.94 5.07
C GLU A 93 4.35 -8.96 4.39
N CYS A 94 4.16 -7.78 5.01
CA CYS A 94 3.34 -6.72 4.44
C CYS A 94 3.91 -6.17 3.11
N LEU A 95 5.22 -6.22 2.91
CA LEU A 95 5.89 -5.80 1.67
C LEU A 95 5.84 -6.92 0.62
N SER A 96 6.00 -8.18 1.03
CA SER A 96 5.92 -9.34 0.14
C SER A 96 4.55 -9.48 -0.53
N LEU A 97 3.48 -9.17 0.20
CA LEU A 97 2.11 -9.21 -0.36
C LEU A 97 1.71 -7.93 -1.10
N CYS A 98 2.48 -6.84 -1.01
CA CYS A 98 2.15 -5.57 -1.64
C CYS A 98 2.45 -5.57 -3.14
#